data_AF-A0A2V4B4C2-F1
#
_entry.id   AF-A0A2V4B4C2-F1
#
_cell.length_a   1.000
_cell.length_b   1.000
_cell.length_c   1.000
_cell.angle_alpha   90.00
_cell.angle_beta   90.00
_cell.angle_gamma   90.00
#
_symmetry.space_group_name_H-M   'P 1'
#
loop_
_entity.id
_entity.type
_entity.pdbx_description
1 polymer ?
#
loop_
_entity_poly.entity_id
_entity_poly.type
_entity_poly.pdbx_seq_one_letter_code
_entity_poly.pdbx_strand_id
1 'polypeptide(L)' 'MMREIEAIITAAQAEYRRFVASGPDRETRTAVGNAVRFLTADLTSVLDLLTATQTRARS' A
#
# COMPACT_ATOMS: atom_id res chain seq x y z
N MET A 1 10.19 8.81 -6.45
CA MET A 1 10.21 7.46 -5.83
C MET A 1 9.50 7.40 -4.48
N MET A 2 10.09 7.81 -3.33
CA MET A 2 9.45 7.63 -2.01
C MET A 2 8.06 8.26 -1.92
N ARG A 3 7.93 9.54 -2.32
CA ARG A 3 6.62 10.23 -2.37
C ARG A 3 5.60 9.58 -3.31
N GLU A 4 6.06 8.94 -4.38
CA GLU A 4 5.17 8.26 -5.32
C GLU A 4 4.64 6.96 -4.72
N ILE A 5 5.48 6.21 -4.00
CA ILE A 5 5.07 5.00 -3.29
C ILE A 5 4.04 5.31 -2.21
N GLU A 6 4.28 6.38 -1.42
CA GLU A 6 3.31 6.86 -0.42
C GLU A 6 1.97 7.26 -1.07
N ALA A 7 2.02 7.92 -2.24
CA ALA A 7 0.83 8.28 -3.01
C ALA A 7 0.05 7.05 -3.49
N ILE A 8 0.75 6.00 -3.96
CA ILE A 8 0.13 4.74 -4.38
C ILE A 8 -0.55 4.04 -3.20
N ILE A 9 0.12 3.95 -2.04
CA ILE A 9 -0.48 3.38 -0.82
C ILE A 9 -1.75 4.13 -0.45
N THR A 10 -1.68 5.47 -0.45
CA THR A 10 -2.82 6.33 -0.12
C THR A 10 -3.99 6.12 -1.08
N ALA A 11 -3.72 6.06 -2.39
CA ALA A 11 -4.72 5.82 -3.41
C ALA A 11 -5.36 4.42 -3.28
N ALA A 12 -4.56 3.37 -3.10
CA ALA A 12 -5.06 2.01 -2.92
C ALA A 12 -5.99 1.88 -1.71
N GLN A 13 -5.63 2.51 -0.59
CA GLN A 13 -6.49 2.53 0.61
C GLN A 13 -7.77 3.33 0.38
N ALA A 14 -7.71 4.45 -0.36
CA ALA A 14 -8.89 5.26 -0.67
C ALA A 14 -9.87 4.49 -1.57
N GLU A 15 -9.38 3.82 -2.61
CA GLU A 15 -10.21 2.99 -3.48
C GLU A 15 -10.79 1.79 -2.73
N TYR A 16 -10.01 1.15 -1.85
CA TYR A 16 -10.55 0.07 -1.02
C TYR A 16 -11.71 0.54 -0.14
N ARG A 17 -11.63 1.74 0.46
CA ARG A 17 -12.75 2.32 1.23
C ARG A 17 -13.99 2.54 0.36
N ARG A 18 -13.82 3.04 -0.87
CA ARG A 18 -14.93 3.21 -1.83
C ARG A 18 -15.55 1.87 -2.22
N PHE A 19 -14.72 0.88 -2.48
CA PHE A 19 -15.14 -0.49 -2.78
C PHE A 19 -15.91 -1.10 -1.60
N VAL A 20 -15.44 -0.97 -0.35
CA VAL A 20 -16.20 -1.46 0.82
C VAL A 20 -17.56 -0.75 0.95
N ALA A 21 -17.60 0.55 0.66
CA ALA A 21 -18.83 1.33 0.70
C ALA A 21 -19.85 0.94 -0.39
N SER A 22 -19.42 0.33 -1.50
CA SER A 22 -20.33 -0.18 -2.54
C SER A 22 -21.04 -1.48 -2.16
N GLY A 23 -20.82 -2.01 -0.96
CA GLY A 23 -21.50 -3.19 -0.43
C GLY A 23 -21.14 -4.52 -1.11
N PRO A 24 -19.85 -4.85 -1.34
CA PRO A 24 -19.46 -6.15 -1.86
C PRO A 24 -19.84 -7.26 -0.87
N ASP A 25 -20.03 -8.47 -1.39
CA ASP A 25 -20.22 -9.64 -0.54
C ASP A 25 -18.96 -9.90 0.33
N ARG A 26 -19.13 -10.75 1.34
CA ARG A 26 -18.09 -11.00 2.34
C ARG A 26 -16.82 -11.62 1.73
N GLU A 27 -16.96 -12.53 0.77
CA GLU A 27 -15.83 -13.24 0.17
C GLU A 27 -15.03 -12.27 -0.70
N THR A 28 -15.70 -11.56 -1.61
CA THR A 28 -15.08 -10.54 -2.47
C THR A 28 -14.41 -9.46 -1.63
N ARG A 29 -15.09 -8.97 -0.58
CA ARG A 29 -14.50 -7.99 0.35
C ARG A 29 -13.21 -8.48 0.98
N THR A 30 -13.18 -9.74 1.40
CA THR A 30 -12.02 -10.35 2.06
C THR A 30 -10.87 -10.52 1.09
N ALA A 31 -11.14 -11.04 -0.11
CA ALA A 31 -10.14 -11.24 -1.15
C ALA A 31 -9.47 -9.90 -1.55
N VAL A 32 -10.27 -8.88 -1.85
CA VAL A 32 -9.75 -7.55 -2.22
C VAL A 32 -9.02 -6.90 -1.04
N GLY A 33 -9.53 -7.03 0.18
CA GLY A 33 -8.88 -6.50 1.38
C GLY A 33 -7.50 -7.13 1.63
N ASN A 34 -7.35 -8.43 1.39
CA ASN A 34 -6.06 -9.11 1.49
C ASN A 34 -5.08 -8.62 0.42
N ALA A 35 -5.54 -8.45 -0.83
CA ALA A 35 -4.71 -7.93 -1.92
C ALA A 35 -4.18 -6.51 -1.61
N VAL A 36 -5.05 -5.61 -1.14
CA VAL A 36 -4.66 -4.24 -0.75
C VAL A 36 -3.67 -4.24 0.42
N ARG A 37 -3.84 -5.16 1.38
CA ARG A 37 -2.92 -5.33 2.50
C ARG A 37 -1.54 -5.79 2.02
N PHE A 38 -1.46 -6.79 1.15
CA PHE A 38 -0.18 -7.26 0.60
C PHE A 38 0.52 -6.17 -0.21
N LEU A 39 -0.21 -5.49 -1.11
CA LEU A 39 0.34 -4.36 -1.86
C LEU A 39 0.92 -3.27 -0.93
N THR A 40 0.19 -2.92 0.13
CA THR A 40 0.66 -1.90 1.08
C THR A 40 1.92 -2.36 1.81
N ALA A 41 2.00 -3.63 2.20
CA ALA A 41 3.18 -4.19 2.89
C ALA A 41 4.42 -4.21 1.98
N ASP A 42 4.27 -4.63 0.72
CA ASP A 42 5.36 -4.66 -0.25
C ASP A 42 5.91 -3.25 -0.50
N LEU A 43 5.00 -2.29 -0.73
CA LEU A 43 5.37 -0.89 -0.96
C LEU A 43 6.02 -0.24 0.26
N THR A 44 5.55 -0.55 1.46
CA THR A 44 6.19 -0.09 2.71
C THR A 44 7.61 -0.65 2.84
N SER A 45 7.79 -1.94 2.52
CA SER A 45 9.13 -2.57 2.55
C SER A 45 10.09 -1.91 1.56
N VAL A 46 9.61 -1.49 0.39
CA VAL A 46 10.42 -0.72 -0.58
C VAL A 46 10.80 0.65 0.00
N LEU A 47 9.91 1.34 0.70
CA LEU A 47 10.22 2.62 1.35
C LEU A 47 11.32 2.46 2.41
N ASP A 48 11.25 1.39 3.21
CA ASP A 48 12.26 1.09 4.23
C ASP A 48 13.63 0.84 3.59
N LEU A 49 13.67 0.08 2.50
CA LEU A 49 14.91 -0.19 1.74
C LEU A 49 15.50 1.09 1.12
N LEU A 50 14.66 1.95 0.53
CA LEU A 50 15.11 3.22 -0.04
C LEU A 50 15.67 4.15 1.04
N THR A 51 15.02 4.19 2.21
CA THR A 51 15.47 4.98 3.35
C THR A 51 16.81 4.45 3.89
N ALA A 52 16.94 3.15 4.09
CA ALA A 52 18.17 2.52 4.55
C ALA A 52 19.34 2.77 3.57
N THR A 53 19.07 2.70 2.27
CA THR A 53 20.06 2.96 1.22
C THR A 53 20.54 4.42 1.24
N GLN A 54 19.63 5.38 1.38
CA GLN A 54 20.00 6.80 1.50
C GLN A 54 20.84 7.08 2.75
N THR A 55 20.54 6.44 3.88
CA THR A 55 21.33 6.57 5.11
C THR A 55 22.75 6.06 4.92
N ARG A 56 22.93 4.89 4.30
CA ARG A 56 24.27 4.32 4.00
C ARG A 56 25.06 5.15 3.00
N ALA A 57 24.41 5.79 2.03
CA ALA A 57 25.09 6.67 1.08
C ALA A 57 25.56 8.00 1.68
N ARG A 58 25.03 8.38 2.85
CA ARG A 58 25.37 9.63 3.56
C ARG A 58 26.39 9.45 4.69
N SER A 59 26.68 8.22 5.08
CA SER A 59 27.70 7.83 6.07
C SER A 59 29.03 7.53 5.40
#